data_AF-A0A0C2VQN7-F1
#
_entry.id   AF-A0A0C2VQN7-F1
#
_cell.length_a   1.000
_cell.length_b   1.000
_cell.length_c   1.000
_cell.angle_alpha   90.00
_cell.angle_beta   90.00
_cell.angle_gamma   90.00
#
_symmetry.space_group_name_H-M   'P 1'
#
loop_
_entity.id
_entity.type
_entity.pdbx_description
1 polymer ?
#
loop_
_entity_poly.entity_id
_entity_poly.type
_entity_poly.pdbx_seq_one_letter_code
_entity_poly.pdbx_strand_id
1 'polypeptide(L)'
;MTRSSQDTLWVFVAVEFYDGSGKLDQKIERLTTLWHDEKGKPTLPFLATKKEKNTRIAPQGTQHYTYAIPNGAKRVEYTLSYRFIGEEMAKMIGLSDPFFTKEYKVKRENMEL
;
A
#
# COMPACT_ATOMS: atom_id res chain seq x y z
N MET A 1 -10.41 -21.44 -18.74
CA MET A 1 -9.16 -20.82 -18.27
C MET A 1 -9.48 -19.40 -17.79
N THR A 2 -9.68 -19.22 -16.48
CA THR A 2 -10.00 -17.91 -15.89
C THR A 2 -8.71 -17.14 -15.64
N ARG A 3 -8.34 -16.24 -16.57
CA ARG A 3 -7.30 -15.25 -16.34
C ARG A 3 -7.83 -14.23 -15.32
N SER A 4 -7.46 -14.42 -14.06
CA SER A 4 -7.61 -13.39 -13.03
C SER A 4 -6.52 -12.34 -13.26
N SER A 5 -6.80 -11.31 -14.06
CA SER A 5 -5.93 -10.14 -14.16
C SER A 5 -6.12 -9.32 -12.88
N GLN A 6 -5.32 -9.64 -11.88
CA GLN A 6 -5.25 -8.82 -10.68
C GLN A 6 -4.28 -7.68 -10.95
N ASP A 7 -4.81 -6.74 -11.73
CA ASP A 7 -4.14 -5.51 -12.10
C ASP A 7 -4.02 -4.62 -10.85
N THR A 8 -2.88 -3.96 -10.77
CA THR A 8 -2.16 -3.60 -9.54
C THR A 8 -2.87 -2.56 -8.68
N LEU A 9 -3.82 -2.99 -7.85
CA LEU A 9 -4.29 -2.21 -6.72
C LEU A 9 -3.21 -2.16 -5.63
N TRP A 10 -2.82 -0.95 -5.22
CA TRP A 10 -1.91 -0.72 -4.11
C TRP A 10 -2.73 -0.34 -2.90
N VAL A 11 -2.76 -1.20 -1.90
CA VAL A 11 -3.40 -0.89 -0.61
C VAL A 11 -2.32 -0.51 0.39
N PHE A 12 -2.58 0.53 1.17
CA PHE A 12 -1.68 1.04 2.19
C PHE A 12 -2.38 1.02 3.54
N VAL A 13 -1.66 0.56 4.55
CA VAL A 13 -2.04 0.73 5.96
C VAL A 13 -1.01 1.66 6.57
N ALA A 14 -1.40 2.90 6.84
CA ALA A 14 -0.57 3.87 7.52
C ALA A 14 -0.94 3.93 9.01
N VAL A 15 0.06 3.89 9.88
CA VAL A 15 -0.06 4.08 11.32
C VAL A 15 0.79 5.28 11.70
N GLU A 16 0.15 6.33 12.22
CA GLU A 16 0.81 7.58 12.61
C GLU A 16 0.63 7.81 14.11
N PHE A 17 1.72 8.16 14.80
CA PHE A 17 1.74 8.43 16.24
C PHE A 17 1.92 9.93 16.49
N TYR A 18 1.27 10.46 17.52
CA TYR A 18 1.23 11.90 17.83
C TYR A 18 1.43 12.16 19.33
N ASP A 19 2.13 13.23 19.72
CA ASP A 19 2.41 13.62 21.13
C ASP A 19 1.62 14.83 21.65
N GLY A 20 0.65 15.30 20.86
CA GLY A 20 -0.13 16.51 21.11
C GLY A 20 0.49 17.79 20.54
N SER A 21 1.78 17.79 20.20
CA SER A 21 2.43 18.88 19.46
C SER A 21 2.47 18.63 17.95
N GLY A 22 2.47 17.35 17.54
CA GLY A 22 2.46 16.98 16.14
C GLY A 22 2.64 15.47 15.94
N LYS A 23 2.99 15.10 14.70
CA LYS A 23 3.30 13.71 14.33
C LYS A 23 4.71 13.35 14.82
N LEU A 24 4.80 12.30 15.64
CA LEU A 24 6.05 11.74 16.13
C LEU A 24 6.67 10.73 15.15
N ASP A 25 5.87 9.80 14.65
CA ASP A 25 6.35 8.70 13.81
C ASP A 25 5.25 8.24 12.84
N GLN A 26 5.66 7.55 11.78
CA GLN A 26 4.79 6.94 10.80
C GLN A 26 5.35 5.59 10.34
N LYS A 27 4.49 4.59 10.27
CA LYS A 27 4.75 3.30 9.62
C LYS A 27 3.74 3.07 8.51
N ILE A 28 4.18 2.53 7.38
CA ILE A 28 3.33 2.27 6.21
C ILE A 28 3.57 0.86 5.72
N GLU A 29 2.52 0.05 5.76
CA GLU A 29 2.52 -1.29 5.16
C GLU A 29 1.90 -1.22 3.78
N ARG A 30 2.59 -1.83 2.80
CA ARG A 30 2.17 -1.83 1.40
C ARG A 30 1.74 -3.23 0.97
N LEU A 31 0.47 -3.35 0.62
CA LEU A 31 -0.15 -4.60 0.19
C LEU A 31 -0.34 -4.54 -1.32
N THR A 32 0.51 -5.26 -2.05
CA THR A 32 0.53 -5.24 -3.51
C THR A 32 1.09 -6.54 -4.08
N THR A 33 1.10 -6.66 -5.40
CA THR A 33 1.86 -7.69 -6.11
C THR A 33 2.89 -7.02 -6.99
N LEU A 34 4.14 -7.44 -6.83
CA LEU A 34 5.24 -6.99 -7.68
C LEU A 34 5.54 -8.04 -8.76
N TRP A 35 5.70 -7.54 -9.98
CA TRP A 35 5.89 -8.32 -11.20
C TRP A 35 7.19 -7.85 -11.85
N HIS A 36 7.99 -8.80 -12.34
CA HIS A 36 9.29 -8.50 -12.93
C HIS A 36 9.44 -9.07 -14.33
N ASP A 37 10.13 -8.34 -15.20
CA ASP A 37 10.52 -8.81 -16.53
C ASP A 37 11.72 -9.78 -16.46
N GLU A 38 12.18 -10.26 -17.62
CA GLU A 38 13.34 -11.16 -17.71
C GLU A 38 14.63 -10.55 -17.16
N LYS A 39 14.73 -9.22 -17.15
CA LYS A 39 15.88 -8.46 -16.65
C LYS A 39 15.74 -8.11 -15.16
N GLY A 40 14.69 -8.57 -14.49
CA GLY A 40 14.44 -8.27 -13.08
C GLY A 40 13.99 -6.84 -12.82
N LYS A 41 13.40 -6.15 -13.82
CA LYS A 41 12.81 -4.81 -13.62
C LYS A 41 11.32 -4.92 -13.34
N PRO A 42 10.75 -4.07 -12.47
CA PRO A 42 9.30 -4.00 -12.27
C PRO A 42 8.59 -3.81 -13.60
N THR A 43 7.51 -4.56 -13.85
CA THR A 43 6.78 -4.51 -15.13
C THR A 43 5.30 -4.83 -14.94
N LEU A 44 4.52 -4.70 -16.01
CA LEU A 44 3.11 -5.02 -16.01
C LEU A 44 2.90 -6.54 -15.94
N PRO A 45 1.82 -7.03 -15.30
CA PRO A 45 1.58 -8.46 -15.13
C PRO A 45 1.63 -9.26 -16.44
N PHE A 46 1.14 -8.70 -17.55
CA PHE A 46 1.11 -9.38 -18.85
C PHE A 46 2.45 -9.38 -19.59
N LEU A 47 3.41 -8.55 -19.16
CA LEU A 47 4.80 -8.51 -19.66
C LEU A 47 5.76 -9.23 -18.70
N ALA A 48 5.27 -9.68 -17.55
CA ALA A 48 6.09 -10.25 -16.51
C ALA A 48 6.45 -11.71 -16.82
N THR A 49 7.70 -12.06 -16.55
CA THR A 49 8.15 -13.45 -16.59
C THR A 49 8.30 -14.05 -15.20
N LYS A 50 8.30 -13.20 -14.15
CA LYS A 50 8.34 -13.63 -12.75
C LYS A 50 7.37 -12.82 -11.89
N LYS A 51 6.70 -13.53 -10.98
CA LYS A 51 5.95 -12.94 -9.86
C LYS A 51 6.85 -13.02 -8.62
N GLU A 52 7.25 -11.88 -8.07
CA GLU A 52 8.23 -11.87 -6.98
C GLU A 52 7.55 -12.06 -5.62
N LYS A 53 6.56 -11.22 -5.30
CA LYS A 53 5.91 -11.24 -3.99
C LYS A 53 4.47 -10.75 -4.08
N ASN A 54 3.58 -11.46 -3.40
CA ASN A 54 2.19 -11.05 -3.20
C ASN A 54 1.96 -10.78 -1.71
N THR A 55 1.86 -9.52 -1.32
CA THR A 55 1.57 -9.09 0.06
C THR A 55 0.10 -8.74 0.28
N ARG A 56 -0.77 -9.06 -0.67
CA ARG A 56 -2.20 -8.77 -0.55
C ARG A 56 -2.89 -9.70 0.44
N ILE A 57 -3.94 -9.17 1.05
CA ILE A 57 -4.84 -9.93 1.90
C ILE A 57 -5.54 -10.98 1.03
N ALA A 58 -5.46 -12.25 1.43
CA ALA A 58 -6.15 -13.33 0.74
C ALA A 58 -7.68 -13.13 0.81
N PRO A 59 -8.45 -13.69 -0.12
CA PRO A 59 -9.91 -13.69 0.00
C PRO A 59 -10.32 -14.27 1.36
N GLN A 60 -11.14 -13.53 2.12
CA GLN A 60 -11.56 -13.88 3.48
C GLN A 60 -10.40 -14.00 4.51
N GLY A 61 -9.18 -13.66 4.11
CA GLY A 61 -8.01 -13.64 4.99
C GLY A 61 -8.02 -12.41 5.88
N THR A 62 -7.34 -12.54 7.03
CA THR A 62 -7.04 -11.43 7.94
C THR A 62 -5.53 -11.29 8.05
N GLN A 63 -5.04 -10.05 8.13
CA GLN A 63 -3.63 -9.76 8.35
C GLN A 63 -3.47 -8.87 9.57
N HIS A 64 -2.52 -9.22 10.43
CA HIS A 64 -2.24 -8.51 11.68
C HIS A 64 -0.88 -7.85 11.59
N TYR A 65 -0.80 -6.62 12.09
CA TYR A 65 0.43 -5.85 12.21
C TYR A 65 0.59 -5.39 13.66
N THR A 66 1.80 -5.52 14.18
CA THR A 66 2.15 -5.09 15.54
C THR A 66 3.18 -3.98 15.42
N TYR A 67 2.93 -2.87 16.12
CA TYR A 67 3.81 -1.70 16.13
C TYR A 67 4.22 -1.37 17.55
N ALA A 68 5.49 -1.03 17.74
CA ALA A 68 5.94 -0.42 18.99
C ALA A 68 5.42 1.02 19.06
N ILE A 69 4.81 1.37 20.19
CA ILE A 69 4.33 2.73 20.44
C ILE A 69 5.54 3.60 20.83
N PRO A 70 5.82 4.70 20.11
CA PRO A 70 6.89 5.62 20.49
C PRO A 70 6.63 6.25 21.85
N ASN A 71 7.67 6.42 22.66
CA ASN A 71 7.56 7.10 23.96
C ASN A 71 7.00 8.51 23.79
N GLY A 72 6.04 8.87 24.65
CA GLY A 72 5.38 10.18 24.60
C GLY A 72 4.25 10.30 23.57
N ALA A 73 3.97 9.25 22.79
CA ALA A 73 2.76 9.20 21.97
C ALA A 73 1.51 9.20 22.85
N LYS A 74 0.57 10.08 22.53
CA LYS A 74 -0.74 10.24 23.20
C LYS A 74 -1.89 9.79 22.32
N ARG A 75 -1.69 9.79 21.00
CA ARG A 75 -2.70 9.40 20.03
C ARG A 75 -2.07 8.62 18.90
N VAL A 76 -2.74 7.58 18.46
CA VAL A 76 -2.43 6.84 17.23
C VAL A 76 -3.56 7.01 16.23
N GLU A 77 -3.20 7.10 14.96
CA GLU A 77 -4.13 7.19 13.85
C GLU A 77 -3.82 6.12 12.81
N TYR A 78 -4.85 5.35 12.45
CA TYR A 78 -4.79 4.31 11.44
C TYR A 78 -5.52 4.80 10.19
N THR A 79 -4.84 4.75 9.04
CA THR A 79 -5.46 5.07 7.74
C THR A 79 -5.30 3.87 6.81
N LEU A 80 -6.43 3.34 6.34
CA LEU A 80 -6.49 2.42 5.21
C LEU A 80 -6.77 3.21 3.94
N SER A 81 -5.90 3.10 2.96
CA SER A 81 -6.06 3.78 1.67
C SER A 81 -5.67 2.89 0.51
N TYR A 82 -6.03 3.30 -0.71
CA TYR A 82 -5.58 2.63 -1.92
C TYR A 82 -5.21 3.61 -3.04
N ARG A 83 -4.46 3.09 -4.00
CA ARG A 83 -4.20 3.70 -5.31
C ARG A 83 -4.41 2.66 -6.40
N PHE A 84 -4.87 3.09 -7.56
CA PHE A 84 -5.07 2.19 -8.70
C PHE A 84 -3.77 1.71 -9.31
N ILE A 85 -2.69 2.47 -9.12
CA ILE A 85 -1.37 2.16 -9.64
C ILE A 85 -0.29 2.80 -8.76
N GLY A 86 0.87 2.15 -8.66
CA GLY A 86 2.05 2.75 -8.04
C GLY A 86 2.63 3.86 -8.92
N GLU A 87 3.27 4.86 -8.30
CA GLU A 87 3.80 6.02 -9.02
C GLU A 87 4.85 5.65 -10.07
N GLU A 88 5.74 4.69 -9.78
CA GLU A 88 6.77 4.24 -10.73
C GLU A 88 6.15 3.56 -11.95
N MET A 89 5.11 2.75 -11.75
CA MET A 89 4.40 2.10 -12.85
C MET A 89 3.63 3.12 -13.68
N ALA A 90 2.97 4.09 -13.05
CA ALA A 90 2.30 5.17 -13.75
C ALA A 90 3.27 5.96 -14.65
N LYS A 91 4.47 6.29 -14.13
CA LYS A 91 5.53 6.93 -14.92
C LYS A 91 5.98 6.06 -16.09
N MET A 92 6.17 4.76 -15.88
CA MET A 92 6.63 3.82 -16.89
C MET A 92 5.68 3.73 -18.10
N ILE A 93 4.37 3.75 -17.85
CA ILE A 93 3.34 3.64 -18.91
C ILE A 93 2.85 4.99 -19.42
N GLY A 94 3.43 6.11 -18.94
CA GLY A 94 3.02 7.46 -19.33
C GLY A 94 1.65 7.89 -18.81
N LEU A 95 1.17 7.29 -17.71
CA LEU A 95 -0.10 7.64 -17.11
C LEU A 95 0.05 8.84 -16.17
N SER A 96 -0.41 10.00 -16.62
CA SER A 96 -0.28 11.27 -15.88
C SER A 96 -1.54 11.72 -15.16
N ASP A 97 -2.69 11.10 -15.42
CA ASP A 97 -3.95 11.51 -14.82
C ASP A 97 -3.95 11.24 -13.29
N PRO A 98 -4.10 12.28 -12.44
CA PRO A 98 -4.13 12.14 -11.00
C PRO A 98 -5.22 11.20 -10.49
N PHE A 99 -6.28 10.95 -11.26
CA PHE A 99 -7.30 9.98 -10.90
C PHE A 99 -6.72 8.60 -10.56
N PHE A 100 -5.68 8.16 -11.28
CA PHE A 100 -5.09 6.84 -11.07
C PHE A 100 -4.00 6.83 -9.99
N THR A 101 -3.30 7.95 -9.81
CA THR A 101 -2.13 8.04 -8.92
C THR A 101 -2.43 8.63 -7.55
N LYS A 102 -3.56 9.36 -7.40
CA LYS A 102 -3.98 9.91 -6.11
C LYS A 102 -4.39 8.80 -5.16
N GLU A 103 -4.18 9.07 -3.88
CA GLU A 103 -4.53 8.16 -2.80
C GLU A 103 -5.99 8.37 -2.37
N TYR A 104 -6.74 7.27 -2.31
CA TYR A 104 -8.12 7.24 -1.87
C TYR A 104 -8.20 6.67 -0.46
N LYS A 105 -8.65 7.47 0.50
CA LYS A 105 -8.84 7.04 1.89
C LYS A 105 -10.12 6.22 2.00
N VAL A 106 -9.99 4.98 2.47
CA VAL A 106 -11.13 4.07 2.70
C VAL A 106 -11.63 4.22 4.13
N LYS A 107 -10.72 4.17 5.09
CA LYS A 107 -11.04 4.23 6.51
C LYS A 107 -9.96 4.99 7.26
N ARG A 108 -10.39 5.75 8.26
CA ARG A 108 -9.52 6.46 9.19
C ARG A 108 -10.07 6.26 10.59
N GLU A 109 -9.25 5.78 11.50
CA GLU A 109 -9.59 5.62 12.91
C GLU A 109 -8.49 6.22 13.78
N ASN A 110 -8.88 6.75 14.94
CA ASN A 110 -7.96 7.28 15.92
C ASN A 110 -8.22 6.64 17.27
N MET A 111 -7.18 6.55 18.09
CA MET A 111 -7.22 6.00 19.43
C MET A 111 -6.28 6.83 20.31
N GLU A 112 -6.79 7.28 21.46
CA GLU A 112 -5.96 7.88 22.50
C GLU A 112 -5.23 6.77 23.28
N LEU A 113 -4.01 7.06 23.74
CA LEU A 113 -3.08 6.14 24.38
C LEU A 113 -2.91 6.43 25.88
#